data_AF-A0A9D0SKH4-F1
#
_entry.id   AF-A0A9D0SKH4-F1
#
_cell.length_a   1.000
_cell.length_b   1.000
_cell.length_c   1.000
_cell.angle_alpha   90.00
_cell.angle_beta   90.00
_cell.angle_gamma   90.00
#
_symmetry.space_group_name_H-M   'P 1'
#
loop_
_entity.id
_entity.type
_entity.pdbx_description
1 polymer ?
#
loop_
_entity_poly.entity_id
_entity_poly.type
_entity_poly.pdbx_seq_one_letter_code
_entity_poly.pdbx_strand_id
1 'polypeptide(L)' 'MKKMGLLLIILMAVTLSAIPASKNMTFKVGLYAPAELKAGAIWGLEYGYAIDENVSLLFGGDLY' A
#
# COMPACT_ATOMS: atom_id res chain seq x y z
N MET A 1 -10.71 11.43 24.85
CA MET A 1 -10.48 11.29 23.39
C MET A 1 -9.03 11.57 22.97
N LYS A 2 -8.40 12.68 23.37
CA LYS A 2 -7.02 13.02 22.93
C LYS A 2 -5.95 11.95 23.24
N LYS A 3 -6.04 11.30 24.42
CA LYS A 3 -5.10 10.23 24.82
C LYS A 3 -5.26 8.94 24.00
N MET A 4 -6.47 8.61 23.56
CA MET A 4 -6.72 7.44 22.70
C MET A 4 -6.16 7.65 21.30
N GLY A 5 -6.31 8.85 20.73
CA GLY A 5 -5.74 9.16 19.42
C GLY A 5 -4.22 9.04 19.40
N LEU A 6 -3.55 9.55 20.45
CA LEU A 6 -2.10 9.41 20.60
C LEU A 6 -1.68 7.94 20.73
N LEU A 7 -2.41 7.14 21.50
CA LEU A 7 -2.13 5.71 21.65
C LEU A 7 -2.22 4.97 20.30
N LEU A 8 -3.22 5.33 19.48
CA LEU A 8 -3.43 4.75 18.15
C LEU A 8 -2.31 5.11 17.17
N ILE A 9 -1.83 6.36 17.21
CA ILE A 9 -0.71 6.82 16.38
C ILE A 9 0.58 6.11 16.77
N ILE A 10 0.86 5.97 18.07
CA ILE A 10 2.04 5.24 18.57
C ILE A 10 1.97 3.78 18.13
N LEU A 11 0.79 3.15 18.25
CA LEU A 11 0.58 1.78 17.82
C LEU A 11 0.86 1.61 16.32
N MET A 12 0.35 2.52 15.48
CA MET A 12 0.61 2.51 14.04
C MET A 12 2.09 2.75 13.70
N ALA A 13 2.77 3.65 14.41
CA ALA A 13 4.19 3.92 14.17
C ALA A 13 5.07 2.70 14.51
N VAL A 14 4.78 2.04 15.63
CA VAL A 14 5.52 0.82 16.05
C VAL A 14 5.28 -0.32 15.07
N THR A 15 4.04 -0.55 14.63
CA THR A 15 3.76 -1.62 13.66
C THR A 15 4.42 -1.35 12.31
N LEU A 16 4.43 -0.10 11.84
CA LEU A 16 5.12 0.28 10.62
C LEU A 16 6.65 0.12 10.73
N SER A 17 7.24 0.39 11.91
CA SER A 17 8.67 0.21 12.16
C SER A 17 9.12 -1.25 12.26
N ALA A 18 8.19 -2.17 12.56
CA ALA A 18 8.46 -3.59 12.66
C ALA A 18 8.46 -4.30 11.29
N ILE A 19 8.02 -3.59 10.24
CA ILE A 19 8.08 -4.10 8.87
C ILE A 19 9.54 -3.95 8.41
N PRO A 20 10.22 -5.04 7.99
CA PRO A 20 11.56 -4.96 7.42
C PRO A 20 11.59 -3.92 6.30
N ALA A 21 12.65 -3.12 6.20
CA ALA A 21 12.80 -2.15 5.10
C ALA A 21 12.70 -2.79 3.70
N SER A 22 13.01 -4.09 3.62
CA SER A 22 12.84 -4.90 2.41
C SER A 22 11.40 -5.23 2.08
N LYS A 23 10.42 -4.99 2.96
CA LYS A 23 9.00 -5.25 2.73
C LYS A 23 8.24 -3.93 2.71
N ASN A 24 7.48 -3.69 1.64
CA ASN A 24 6.65 -2.50 1.53
C ASN A 24 5.19 -2.91 1.23
N MET A 25 4.26 -2.13 1.76
CA MET A 25 2.85 -2.25 1.42
C MET A 25 2.41 -0.92 0.82
N THR A 26 2.01 -0.96 -0.44
CA THR A 26 1.66 0.23 -1.21
C THR A 26 0.18 0.20 -1.52
N PHE A 27 -0.50 1.28 -1.21
CA PHE A 27 -1.85 1.54 -1.69
C PHE A 27 -1.77 2.40 -2.94
N LYS A 28 -2.33 1.92 -4.05
CA LYS A 28 -2.28 2.60 -5.35
C LYS A 28 -3.67 3.02 -5.82
N VAL A 29 -3.71 4.12 -6.57
CA VAL A 29 -4.89 4.59 -7.29
C VAL A 29 -4.49 4.77 -8.74
N GLY A 30 -5.07 3.98 -9.62
CA GLY A 30 -4.83 4.05 -11.07
C GLY A 30 -6.05 4.56 -11.80
N LEU A 31 -5.83 5.16 -12.97
CA LEU A 31 -6.90 5.39 -13.93
C LEU A 31 -7.02 4.16 -14.82
N TYR A 32 -8.21 3.59 -14.91
CA TYR A 32 -8.53 2.48 -15.80
C TYR A 32 -9.47 2.99 -16.88
N ALA A 33 -9.02 2.95 -18.13
CA ALA A 33 -9.78 3.39 -19.29
C ALA A 33 -9.73 2.32 -20.39
N PRO A 34 -10.42 1.17 -20.20
CA PRO A 34 -10.48 0.11 -21.21
C PRO A 34 -11.33 0.54 -22.41
N ALA A 35 -11.07 -0.06 -23.57
CA ALA A 35 -11.75 0.29 -24.83
C ALA A 35 -13.27 -0.01 -24.82
N GLU A 36 -13.71 -0.99 -24.02
CA GLU A 36 -15.09 -1.50 -24.04
C GLU A 36 -15.85 -1.32 -22.71
N LEU A 37 -15.22 -0.77 -21.67
CA LEU A 37 -15.87 -0.53 -20.37
C LEU A 37 -15.78 0.95 -19.99
N LYS A 38 -16.59 1.36 -19.01
CA LYS A 38 -16.54 2.72 -18.47
C LYS A 38 -15.19 2.97 -17.80
N ALA A 39 -14.58 4.10 -18.14
CA ALA A 39 -13.37 4.55 -17.47
C ALA A 39 -13.67 4.87 -15.99
N GLY A 40 -12.72 4.59 -15.11
CA GLY A 40 -12.87 4.78 -13.67
C GLY A 40 -11.53 4.80 -12.95
N ALA A 41 -11.58 5.05 -11.64
CA ALA A 41 -10.44 4.87 -10.76
C ALA A 41 -10.44 3.43 -10.24
N ILE A 42 -9.28 2.77 -10.34
CA ILE A 42 -9.04 1.47 -9.70
C ILE A 42 -8.17 1.71 -8.48
N TRP A 43 -8.62 1.15 -7.37
CA TRP A 43 -7.84 1.10 -6.15
C TRP A 43 -7.11 -0.23 -6.11
N GLY A 44 -5.88 -0.25 -5.61
CA GLY A 44 -5.10 -1.48 -5.54
C GLY A 44 -4.27 -1.54 -4.28
N LEU A 45 -3.99 -2.77 -3.85
CA LEU A 45 -3.06 -3.03 -2.77
C LEU A 45 -1.93 -3.91 -3.30
N GLU A 46 -0.70 -3.46 -3.09
CA GLU A 46 0.51 -4.18 -3.47
C GLU A 46 1.34 -4.44 -2.22
N TYR A 47 1.80 -5.67 -2.09
CA TYR A 47 2.81 -6.07 -1.15
C TYR A 47 4.09 -6.35 -1.92
N GLY A 48 5.17 -5.65 -1.59
CA GLY A 48 6.43 -5.77 -2.28
C GLY A 48 7.58 -6.22 -1.40
N TYR A 49 8.59 -6.77 -2.06
CA TYR A 49 9.86 -7.14 -1.50
C TYR A 49 11.00 -6.52 -2.32
N ALA A 50 11.75 -5.59 -1.72
CA ALA A 50 12.94 -5.01 -2.33
C ALA A 50 14.09 -6.03 -2.30
N ILE A 51 14.58 -6.38 -3.48
CA ILE A 51 15.77 -7.23 -3.67
C ILE A 51 17.03 -6.39 -3.49
N ASP A 52 17.02 -5.18 -4.09
CA ASP A 52 18.04 -4.17 -3.95
C ASP A 52 17.41 -2.75 -4.05
N GLU A 53 18.25 -1.72 -4.12
CA GLU A 53 17.82 -0.32 -4.20
C GLU A 53 17.06 0.06 -5.49
N ASN A 54 17.18 -0.75 -6.55
CA ASN A 54 16.57 -0.52 -7.86
C ASN A 54 15.52 -1.58 -8.25
N VAL A 55 15.52 -2.74 -7.58
CA VAL A 55 14.70 -3.90 -7.95
C VAL A 55 13.79 -4.31 -6.80
N SER A 56 12.50 -4.43 -7.09
CA SER A 56 11.49 -4.93 -6.17
C SER A 56 10.56 -5.93 -6.84
N LEU A 57 10.24 -7.02 -6.14
CA LEU A 57 9.15 -7.92 -6.51
C LEU A 57 7.87 -7.41 -5.88
N LEU A 58 6.85 -7.14 -6.69
CA LEU A 58 5.54 -6.69 -6.22
C LEU A 58 4.51 -7.79 -6.46
N PHE A 59 3.71 -8.09 -5.44
CA PHE A 59 2.55 -8.97 -5.53
C PHE A 59 1.34 -8.21 -5.02
N GLY A 60 0.32 -8.07 -5.87
CA GLY A 60 -0.84 -7.26 -5.52
C GLY A 60 -2.01 -7.51 -6.44
N GLY A 61 -3.13 -6.88 -6.09
CA GLY A 61 -4.38 -6.99 -6.81
C GLY A 61 -5.05 -5.64 -6.96
N ASP A 62 -5.77 -5.52 -8.07
CA ASP A 62 -6.67 -4.41 -8.33
C ASP A 62 -8.04 -4.74 -7.72
N LEU A 63 -8.60 -3.79 -6.98
CA LEU A 63 -9.92 -3.86 -6.35
C LEU A 63 -10.91 -3.18 -7.30
N TYR A 64 -11.71 -3.99 -7.99
CA TYR A 64 -12.82 -3.57 -8.86
C TYR A 64 -14.10 -3.32 -8.05
#